data_AF-A0A1W5ZB37-F1
#
_entry.id   AF-A0A1W5ZB37-F1
#
_cell.length_a   1.000
_cell.length_b   1.000
_cell.length_c   1.000
_cell.angle_alpha   90.00
_cell.angle_beta   90.00
_cell.angle_gamma   90.00
#
_symmetry.space_group_name_H-M   'P 1'
#
loop_
_entity.id
_entity.type
_entity.pdbx_description
1 polymer ?
#
loop_
_entity_poly.entity_id
_entity_poly.type
_entity_poly.pdbx_seq_one_letter_code
_entity_poly.pdbx_strand_id
1 'polypeptide(L)'
;MGGAGRLDRSVPSRAGDESARDLLDENRDYRVAEVDAWLARSLADQSGHYADPAARTAAAGSLPVPVRAHAALLTALARTGAPVDGDDLEFAGRLAQADPAATTALAAWLETAAAVKGGTA
;
A
#
# COMPACT_ATOMS: atom_id res chain seq x y z
N MET A 1 16.66 -8.06 -42.84
CA MET A 1 16.48 -6.78 -42.11
C MET A 1 15.19 -6.89 -41.33
N GLY A 2 15.27 -7.17 -40.02
CA GLY A 2 14.11 -7.26 -39.13
C GLY A 2 13.76 -5.86 -38.62
N GLY A 3 12.54 -5.41 -38.90
CA GLY A 3 12.03 -4.14 -38.39
C GLY A 3 11.81 -4.23 -36.90
N ALA A 4 12.66 -3.55 -36.11
CA ALA A 4 12.39 -3.30 -34.71
C ALA A 4 11.14 -2.42 -34.61
N GLY A 5 10.06 -2.99 -34.08
CA GLY A 5 8.88 -2.25 -33.69
C GLY A 5 9.30 -1.12 -32.76
N ARG A 6 9.24 0.12 -33.26
CA ARG A 6 9.45 1.33 -32.50
C ARG A 6 8.39 1.33 -31.39
N LEU A 7 8.81 1.09 -30.15
CA LEU A 7 7.96 1.36 -28.99
C LEU A 7 7.53 2.82 -29.10
N ASP A 8 6.23 3.03 -29.29
CA ASP A 8 5.63 4.35 -29.34
C ASP A 8 5.87 5.02 -27.98
N ARG A 9 6.82 5.94 -27.93
CA ARG A 9 7.21 6.68 -26.71
C ARG A 9 6.22 7.80 -26.37
N SER A 10 5.01 7.75 -26.94
CA SER A 10 3.93 8.71 -26.71
C SER A 10 3.18 8.46 -25.40
N VAL A 11 3.50 7.40 -24.66
CA VAL A 11 2.99 7.21 -23.30
C VAL A 11 3.62 8.25 -22.38
N PRO A 12 2.84 9.17 -21.77
CA PRO A 12 3.38 10.16 -20.85
C PRO A 12 4.07 9.43 -19.69
N SER A 13 5.36 9.69 -19.48
CA SER A 13 6.08 9.19 -18.30
C SER A 13 5.53 9.90 -17.07
N ARG A 14 4.56 9.28 -16.38
CA ARG A 14 4.13 9.72 -15.05
C ARG A 14 5.12 9.13 -14.03
N ALA A 15 5.70 9.98 -13.19
CA ALA A 15 6.66 9.56 -12.18
C ALA A 15 5.92 8.96 -10.97
N GLY A 16 6.45 7.89 -10.39
CA GLY A 16 5.95 7.29 -9.15
C GLY A 16 5.30 5.92 -9.34
N ASP A 17 5.30 5.15 -8.27
CA ASP A 17 4.78 3.79 -8.20
C ASP A 17 3.25 3.73 -8.42
N GLU A 18 2.56 4.81 -8.07
CA GLU A 18 1.13 5.04 -8.27
C GLU A 18 0.76 5.11 -9.76
N SER A 19 1.68 5.60 -10.58
CA SER A 19 1.47 5.69 -12.03
C SER A 19 1.40 4.33 -12.70
N ALA A 20 2.13 3.33 -12.17
CA ALA A 20 2.07 1.96 -12.67
C ALA A 20 0.71 1.32 -12.33
N ARG A 21 0.16 1.64 -11.16
CA ARG A 21 -1.15 1.17 -10.71
C ARG A 21 -2.29 1.77 -11.53
N ASP A 22 -2.25 3.07 -11.82
CA ASP A 22 -3.25 3.74 -12.69
C ASP A 22 -3.29 3.10 -14.09
N LEU A 23 -2.13 2.78 -14.67
CA LEU A 23 -2.06 2.11 -15.97
C LEU A 23 -2.68 0.70 -15.93
N LEU A 24 -2.48 -0.06 -14.85
CA LEU A 24 -3.07 -1.39 -14.72
C LEU A 24 -4.59 -1.33 -14.51
N ASP A 25 -5.06 -0.34 -13.74
CA ASP A 25 -6.48 -0.09 -13.50
C ASP A 25 -7.21 0.33 -14.78
N GLU A 26 -6.61 1.24 -15.56
CA GLU A 26 -7.10 1.65 -16.88
C GLU A 26 -7.26 0.45 -17.84
N ASN A 27 -6.38 -0.55 -17.74
CA ASN A 27 -6.43 -1.78 -18.53
C ASN A 27 -7.30 -2.89 -17.91
N ARG A 28 -7.90 -2.65 -16.74
CA ARG A 28 -8.64 -3.65 -15.94
C ARG A 28 -7.82 -4.93 -15.72
N ASP A 29 -6.51 -4.77 -15.55
CA ASP A 29 -5.60 -5.90 -15.37
C ASP A 29 -5.81 -6.53 -13.99
N TYR A 30 -5.79 -7.86 -13.92
CA TYR A 30 -5.97 -8.59 -12.67
C TYR A 30 -4.84 -8.34 -11.66
N ARG A 31 -3.68 -7.85 -12.13
CA ARG A 31 -2.52 -7.52 -11.28
C ARG A 31 -2.68 -6.25 -10.46
N VAL A 32 -3.76 -5.47 -10.66
CA VAL A 32 -4.03 -4.27 -9.84
C VAL A 32 -4.03 -4.62 -8.34
N ALA A 33 -4.60 -5.78 -7.97
CA ALA A 33 -4.62 -6.23 -6.58
C ALA A 33 -3.22 -6.54 -6.01
N GLU A 34 -2.34 -7.14 -6.82
CA GLU A 34 -0.95 -7.44 -6.43
C GLU A 34 -0.15 -6.16 -6.25
N VAL A 35 -0.34 -5.17 -7.14
CA VAL A 35 0.29 -3.85 -7.03
C VAL A 35 -0.25 -3.06 -5.84
N ASP A 36 -1.56 -3.09 -5.59
CA ASP A 36 -2.18 -2.46 -4.42
C ASP A 36 -1.62 -3.06 -3.10
N ALA A 37 -1.41 -4.38 -3.05
CA ALA A 37 -0.79 -5.05 -1.91
C ALA A 37 0.69 -4.65 -1.74
N TRP A 38 1.44 -4.58 -2.84
CA TRP A 38 2.84 -4.14 -2.81
C TRP A 38 2.97 -2.67 -2.38
N LEU A 39 2.13 -1.77 -2.91
CA LEU A 39 2.09 -0.34 -2.53
C LEU A 39 1.78 -0.19 -1.04
N ALA A 40 0.79 -0.93 -0.52
CA ALA A 40 0.43 -0.90 0.89
C ALA A 40 1.60 -1.36 1.79
N ARG A 41 2.29 -2.42 1.37
CA ARG A 41 3.45 -2.95 2.10
C ARG A 41 4.62 -1.98 2.08
N SER A 42 4.97 -1.43 0.91
CA SER A 42 6.07 -0.47 0.78
C SER A 42 5.81 0.81 1.57
N LEU A 43 4.56 1.28 1.61
CA LEU A 43 4.16 2.43 2.42
C LEU A 43 4.29 2.14 3.92
N ALA A 44 3.86 0.96 4.37
CA ALA A 44 3.94 0.55 5.77
C ALA A 44 5.39 0.36 6.25
N ASP A 45 6.23 -0.28 5.43
CA ASP A 45 7.65 -0.52 5.71
C ASP A 45 8.52 0.73 5.48
N GLN A 46 7.95 1.81 4.93
CA GLN A 46 8.65 3.05 4.55
C GLN A 46 9.85 2.76 3.65
N SER A 47 9.65 1.87 2.68
CA SER A 47 10.69 1.38 1.77
C SER A 47 10.53 1.94 0.36
N GLY A 48 11.58 1.86 -0.45
CA GLY A 48 11.56 2.35 -1.83
C GLY A 48 11.22 3.84 -1.91
N HIS A 49 10.25 4.21 -2.76
CA HIS A 49 9.78 5.60 -2.90
C HIS A 49 9.28 6.21 -1.58
N TYR A 50 8.66 5.39 -0.71
CA TYR A 50 8.07 5.84 0.54
C TYR A 50 9.06 6.02 1.69
N ALA A 51 10.36 5.79 1.46
CA ALA A 51 11.40 6.23 2.39
C ALA A 51 11.40 7.76 2.55
N ASP A 52 11.02 8.49 1.49
CA ASP A 52 10.84 9.94 1.50
C ASP A 52 9.55 10.33 2.26
N PRO A 53 9.62 11.15 3.33
CA PRO A 53 8.43 11.71 4.01
C PRO A 53 7.49 12.50 3.08
N ALA A 54 8.03 13.19 2.07
CA ALA A 54 7.23 13.95 1.12
C ALA A 54 6.40 13.02 0.24
N ALA A 55 6.99 11.91 -0.21
CA ALA A 55 6.29 10.86 -0.96
C ALA A 55 5.13 10.26 -0.16
N ARG A 56 5.34 9.95 1.13
CA ARG A 56 4.27 9.45 2.01
C ARG A 56 3.14 10.44 2.21
N THR A 57 3.45 11.74 2.27
CA THR A 57 2.44 12.78 2.38
C THR A 57 1.63 12.92 1.09
N ALA A 58 2.29 12.85 -0.07
CA ALA A 58 1.62 12.84 -1.37
C ALA A 58 0.72 11.60 -1.55
N ALA A 59 1.19 10.44 -1.10
CA ALA A 59 0.46 9.17 -1.13
C ALA A 59 -0.92 9.24 -0.45
N ALA A 60 -1.06 10.09 0.58
CA ALA A 60 -2.34 10.30 1.26
C ALA A 60 -3.43 10.86 0.33
N GLY A 61 -3.05 11.60 -0.71
CA GLY A 61 -3.95 12.18 -1.71
C GLY A 61 -4.03 11.42 -3.03
N SER A 62 -3.03 10.60 -3.37
CA SER A 62 -2.98 9.86 -4.64
C SER A 62 -3.44 8.40 -4.53
N LEU A 63 -3.18 7.73 -3.40
CA LEU A 63 -3.50 6.31 -3.28
C LEU A 63 -4.99 6.06 -3.01
N PRO A 64 -5.56 4.99 -3.58
CA PRO A 64 -6.94 4.58 -3.30
C PRO A 64 -7.12 4.28 -1.80
N VAL A 65 -8.32 4.55 -1.29
CA VAL A 65 -8.65 4.40 0.14
C VAL A 65 -8.31 2.99 0.68
N PRO A 66 -8.63 1.87 -0.01
CA PRO A 66 -8.26 0.54 0.44
C PRO A 66 -6.76 0.33 0.64
N VAL A 67 -5.91 0.85 -0.26
CA VAL A 67 -4.44 0.71 -0.14
C VAL A 67 -3.91 1.45 1.08
N ARG A 68 -4.42 2.67 1.33
CA ARG A 68 -4.05 3.45 2.53
C ARG A 68 -4.51 2.77 3.82
N ALA A 69 -5.72 2.23 3.83
CA ALA A 69 -6.26 1.49 4.98
C ALA A 69 -5.46 0.22 5.26
N HIS A 70 -5.10 -0.53 4.21
CA HIS A 70 -4.23 -1.71 4.32
C HIS A 70 -2.87 -1.34 4.90
N ALA A 71 -2.19 -0.31 4.36
CA ALA A 71 -0.90 0.16 4.86
C ALA A 71 -0.96 0.55 6.34
N ALA A 72 -2.00 1.28 6.76
CA ALA A 72 -2.20 1.67 8.16
C ALA A 72 -2.31 0.45 9.09
N LEU A 73 -3.06 -0.58 8.67
CA LEU A 73 -3.18 -1.82 9.43
C LEU A 73 -1.85 -2.56 9.52
N LEU A 74 -1.08 -2.65 8.43
CA LEU A 74 0.25 -3.27 8.45
C LEU A 74 1.23 -2.56 9.38
N THR A 75 1.25 -1.23 9.36
CA THR A 75 2.06 -0.44 10.30
C THR A 75 1.67 -0.71 11.75
N ALA A 76 0.36 -0.73 12.05
CA ALA A 76 -0.13 -0.99 13.40
C ALA A 76 0.23 -2.41 13.87
N LEU A 77 0.08 -3.42 13.00
CA LEU A 77 0.45 -4.80 13.28
C LEU A 77 1.96 -4.94 13.55
N ALA A 78 2.82 -4.31 12.75
CA ALA A 78 4.27 -4.32 12.96
C ALA A 78 4.67 -3.80 14.35
N ARG A 79 3.93 -2.82 14.90
CA ARG A 79 4.16 -2.28 16.25
C ARG A 79 3.73 -3.20 17.37
N THR A 80 2.88 -4.20 17.10
CA THR A 80 2.52 -5.21 18.11
C THR A 80 3.64 -6.20 18.40
N GLY A 81 4.66 -6.27 17.52
CA GLY A 81 5.78 -7.22 17.61
C GLY A 81 5.42 -8.65 17.24
N ALA A 82 4.18 -8.91 16.82
CA ALA A 82 3.78 -10.20 16.29
C ALA A 82 4.34 -10.39 14.86
N PRO A 83 4.91 -11.57 14.54
CA PRO A 83 5.26 -11.87 13.16
C PRO A 83 3.98 -11.93 12.33
N VAL A 84 3.92 -11.16 11.25
CA VAL A 84 2.84 -11.19 10.26
C VAL A 84 3.37 -11.97 9.07
N ASP A 85 2.75 -13.11 8.76
CA ASP A 85 3.13 -13.94 7.62
C ASP A 85 2.38 -13.55 6.34
N GLY A 86 2.67 -14.25 5.23
CA GLY A 86 2.09 -13.91 3.92
C GLY A 86 0.56 -14.03 3.86
N ASP A 87 -0.03 -14.95 4.63
CA ASP A 87 -1.47 -15.19 4.63
C ASP A 87 -2.21 -14.12 5.45
N ASP A 88 -1.61 -13.64 6.55
CA ASP A 88 -2.10 -12.50 7.32
C ASP A 88 -2.11 -11.20 6.50
N LEU A 89 -1.12 -11.03 5.61
CA LEU A 89 -1.05 -9.89 4.68
C LEU A 89 -2.18 -9.94 3.64
N GLU A 90 -2.52 -11.14 3.15
CA GLU A 90 -3.63 -11.30 2.21
C GLU A 90 -4.99 -11.03 2.89
N PHE A 91 -5.15 -11.47 4.13
CA PHE A 91 -6.35 -11.17 4.93
C PHE A 91 -6.51 -9.66 5.17
N ALA A 92 -5.44 -8.97 5.56
CA ALA A 92 -5.45 -7.51 5.75
C ALA A 92 -5.84 -6.77 4.46
N GLY A 93 -5.33 -7.23 3.32
CA GLY A 93 -5.71 -6.71 2.00
C GLY A 93 -7.20 -6.92 1.69
N ARG A 94 -7.73 -8.13 1.92
CA ARG A 94 -9.17 -8.43 1.71
C ARG A 94 -10.06 -7.61 2.62
N LEU A 95 -9.68 -7.43 3.89
CA LEU A 95 -10.41 -6.60 4.85
C LEU A 95 -10.46 -5.14 4.40
N ALA A 96 -9.32 -4.60 3.96
CA ALA A 96 -9.22 -3.23 3.47
C ALA A 96 -10.05 -2.98 2.21
N GLN A 97 -10.18 -3.98 1.33
CA GLN A 97 -11.03 -3.89 0.14
C GLN A 97 -12.52 -3.96 0.50
N ALA A 98 -12.90 -4.80 1.45
CA ALA A 98 -14.29 -4.96 1.88
C ALA A 98 -14.79 -3.76 2.70
N ASP A 99 -13.99 -3.26 3.63
CA ASP A 99 -14.31 -2.11 4.46
C ASP A 99 -13.03 -1.32 4.86
N PRO A 100 -12.65 -0.30 4.06
CA PRO A 100 -11.49 0.52 4.35
C PRO A 100 -11.62 1.34 5.64
N ALA A 101 -12.85 1.71 6.01
CA ALA A 101 -13.11 2.53 7.20
C ALA A 101 -12.93 1.70 8.47
N ALA A 102 -13.52 0.51 8.52
CA ALA A 102 -13.34 -0.44 9.62
C ALA A 102 -11.86 -0.87 9.75
N THR A 103 -11.17 -1.06 8.63
CA THR A 103 -9.73 -1.38 8.62
C THR A 103 -8.89 -0.28 9.25
N THR A 104 -9.18 0.98 8.91
CA THR A 104 -8.50 2.14 9.50
C THR A 104 -8.80 2.28 10.99
N ALA A 105 -10.06 2.04 11.40
CA ALA A 105 -10.45 2.05 12.81
C ALA A 105 -9.73 0.95 13.61
N LEU A 106 -9.58 -0.25 13.03
CA LEU A 106 -8.83 -1.36 13.61
C LEU A 106 -7.35 -0.99 13.80
N ALA A 107 -6.72 -0.39 12.79
CA ALA A 107 -5.35 0.09 12.89
C ALA A 107 -5.18 1.07 14.05
N ALA A 108 -6.06 2.07 14.17
CA ALA A 108 -6.02 3.05 15.25
C ALA A 108 -6.22 2.41 16.65
N TRP A 109 -7.10 1.41 16.74
CA TRP A 109 -7.29 0.65 17.99
C TRP A 109 -6.04 -0.13 18.39
N LEU A 110 -5.39 -0.81 17.44
CA LEU A 110 -4.14 -1.55 17.67
C LEU A 110 -3.00 -0.63 18.12
N GLU A 111 -2.87 0.55 17.52
CA GLU A 111 -1.88 1.56 17.91
C GLU A 111 -2.08 2.02 19.36
N THR A 112 -3.33 2.25 19.75
CA THR A 112 -3.69 2.62 21.13
C THR A 112 -3.36 1.47 22.09
N ALA A 113 -3.66 0.23 21.72
CA ALA A 113 -3.36 -0.94 22.54
C ALA A 113 -1.84 -1.17 22.70
N ALA A 114 -1.06 -0.98 21.63
CA ALA A 114 0.40 -1.08 21.67
C ALA A 114 1.02 0.01 22.57
N ALA A 115 0.52 1.25 22.51
CA ALA A 115 0.97 2.34 23.36
C ALA A 115 0.70 2.06 24.86
N VAL A 116 -0.46 1.49 25.20
CA VAL A 116 -0.78 1.09 26.58
C VAL A 116 0.19 0.01 27.10
N LYS A 117 0.56 -0.95 26.25
CA LYS A 117 1.50 -2.02 26.62
C LYS A 117 2.94 -1.52 26.84
N GLY A 118 3.34 -0.42 26.21
CA GLY A 118 4.64 0.22 26.39
C GLY A 118 4.73 1.19 27.57
N GLY A 119 3.60 1.60 28.16
CA GLY A 119 3.52 2.60 29.23
C GLY A 119 3.64 2.08 30.66
N THR A 120 3.94 0.79 30.86
CA THR A 120 4.13 0.17 32.19
C THR A 120 5.60 -0.17 32.45
N ALA A 121 6.52 0.75 32.17
CA ALA A 121 7.93 0.65 32.53
C ALA A 121 8.32 1.77 33.51
#